data_AF-A0AAV5VUN8-F1
#
_entry.id   AF-A0AAV5VUN8-F1
#
_cell.length_a   1.000
_cell.length_b   1.000
_cell.length_c   1.000
_cell.angle_alpha   90.00
_cell.angle_beta   90.00
_cell.angle_gamma   90.00
#
_symmetry.space_group_name_H-M   'P 1'
#
loop_
_entity.id
_entity.type
_entity.pdbx_description
1 polymer ?
#
loop_
_entity_poly.entity_id
_entity_poly.type
_entity_poly.pdbx_seq_one_letter_code
_entity_poly.pdbx_strand_id
1 'polypeptide(L)'
;HCIFVASSILNAISLLCLLKRTPPNQSTIRKYFIVIQILFQVLMIINDVNLEIFFQPIPLFPLIAGYCLGLLCKAGVPFRMEANITILINTYIGIAIMLCVFYRHQTLLVASSPVKFRPV
;
A
#
# COMPACT_ATOMS: atom_id res chain seq x y z
N HIS A 1 6.98 4.90 -15.00
CA HIS A 1 8.21 5.50 -14.46
C HIS A 1 7.99 6.86 -13.79
N CYS A 2 7.50 7.91 -14.47
CA CYS A 2 7.30 9.23 -13.82
C CYS A 2 6.27 9.17 -12.66
N ILE A 3 5.20 8.40 -12.83
CA ILE A 3 4.16 8.20 -11.82
C ILE A 3 4.74 7.44 -10.61
N PHE A 4 5.51 6.38 -10.83
CA PHE A 4 6.22 5.65 -9.77
C PHE A 4 7.16 6.54 -8.95
N VAL A 5 7.97 7.38 -9.61
CA VAL A 5 8.91 8.29 -8.94
C VAL A 5 8.15 9.33 -8.12
N ALA A 6 7.12 9.96 -8.68
CA ALA A 6 6.29 10.92 -7.95
C ALA A 6 5.57 10.28 -6.74
N SER A 7 5.00 9.09 -6.93
CA SER A 7 4.34 8.32 -5.88
C SER A 7 5.30 7.97 -4.75
N SER A 8 6.52 7.53 -5.09
CA SER A 8 7.58 7.20 -4.13
C SER A 8 8.05 8.41 -3.32
N ILE A 9 8.18 9.58 -3.95
CA ILE A 9 8.59 10.83 -3.28
C ILE A 9 7.51 11.30 -2.30
N LEU A 10 6.25 11.34 -2.72
CA LEU A 10 5.12 11.75 -1.85
C LEU A 10 5.00 10.85 -0.62
N ASN A 11 5.16 9.55 -0.84
CA ASN A 11 5.18 8.54 0.20
C ASN A 11 6.35 8.72 1.19
N ALA A 12 7.56 8.98 0.70
CA ALA A 12 8.72 9.27 1.54
C ALA A 12 8.53 10.56 2.37
N ILE A 13 7.95 11.61 1.77
CA ILE A 13 7.63 12.86 2.48
C ILE A 13 6.59 12.61 3.57
N SER A 14 5.55 11.82 3.29
CA SER A 14 4.53 11.43 4.26
C SER A 14 5.14 10.72 5.48
N LEU A 15 6.07 9.79 5.23
CA LEU A 15 6.81 9.09 6.28
C LEU A 15 7.68 10.05 7.11
N LEU A 16 8.42 10.96 6.47
CA LEU A 16 9.26 11.95 7.15
C LEU A 16 8.43 12.94 7.99
N CYS A 17 7.30 13.40 7.46
CA CYS A 17 6.36 14.26 8.18
C CYS A 17 5.79 13.57 9.41
N LEU A 18 5.40 12.30 9.30
CA LEU A 18 4.89 11.50 10.42
C LEU A 18 5.97 11.26 11.48
N LEU A 19 7.19 10.95 11.09
CA LEU A 19 8.31 10.77 12.02
C LEU A 19 8.64 12.07 12.77
N LYS A 20 8.57 13.24 12.12
CA LYS A 20 8.89 14.54 12.73
C LYS A 20 7.77 15.18 13.56
N ARG A 21 6.50 14.99 13.19
CA ARG A 21 5.36 15.74 13.79
C ARG A 21 4.64 14.99 14.92
N THR A 22 5.01 13.76 15.24
CA THR A 22 4.27 12.97 16.25
C THR A 22 4.71 13.32 17.67
N PRO A 23 3.81 13.78 18.57
CA PRO A 23 4.14 14.19 19.93
C PRO A 23 4.58 12.98 20.81
N PRO A 24 5.45 13.20 21.80
CA PRO A 24 6.15 12.13 22.55
C PRO A 24 5.30 11.31 23.53
N ASN A 25 4.01 11.61 23.71
CA ASN A 25 3.26 11.19 24.91
C ASN A 25 2.57 9.81 24.85
N GLN A 26 2.73 8.99 23.80
CA GLN A 26 2.24 7.60 23.76
C GLN A 26 3.15 6.67 22.92
N SER A 27 4.07 5.97 23.58
CA SER A 27 5.17 5.23 22.93
C SER A 27 4.77 3.87 22.31
N THR A 28 3.79 3.17 22.87
CA THR A 28 3.37 1.82 22.40
C THR A 28 2.59 1.89 21.09
N ILE A 29 1.53 2.70 21.03
CA ILE A 29 0.69 2.87 19.82
C ILE A 29 1.50 3.46 18.66
N ARG A 30 2.48 4.33 18.96
CA ARG A 30 3.41 4.89 17.97
C ARG A 30 4.23 3.83 17.24
N LYS A 31 4.77 2.83 17.94
CA LYS A 31 5.61 1.80 17.32
C LYS A 31 4.79 0.97 16.32
N TYR A 32 3.58 0.57 16.68
CA TYR A 32 2.69 -0.16 15.78
C TYR A 32 2.33 0.65 14.53
N PHE A 33 1.98 1.94 14.70
CA PHE A 33 1.63 2.79 13.57
C PHE A 33 2.80 2.98 12.58
N ILE A 34 4.01 3.24 13.08
CA ILE A 34 5.21 3.37 12.25
C ILE A 34 5.51 2.06 11.52
N VAL A 35 5.41 0.91 12.19
CA VAL A 35 5.68 -0.41 11.58
C VAL A 35 4.66 -0.71 10.47
N ILE A 36 3.36 -0.48 10.71
CA ILE A 36 2.31 -0.68 9.70
C ILE A 36 2.55 0.22 8.49
N GLN A 37 2.92 1.48 8.72
CA GLN A 37 3.15 2.44 7.63
C GLN A 37 4.40 2.08 6.80
N ILE A 38 5.50 1.63 7.44
CA ILE A 38 6.69 1.16 6.74
C ILE A 38 6.38 -0.11 5.92
N LEU A 39 5.65 -1.06 6.51
CA LEU A 39 5.25 -2.29 5.82
C LEU A 39 4.41 -1.97 4.58
N PHE A 40 3.43 -1.09 4.73
CA PHE A 40 2.62 -0.58 3.62
C PHE A 40 3.46 0.07 2.52
N GLN A 41 4.45 0.86 2.91
CA GLN A 41 5.35 1.55 1.98
C GLN A 41 6.13 0.56 1.11
N VAL A 42 6.65 -0.50 1.73
CA VAL A 42 7.39 -1.56 1.04
C VAL A 42 6.47 -2.33 0.09
N LEU A 43 5.25 -2.67 0.52
CA LEU A 43 4.24 -3.33 -0.32
C LEU A 43 3.88 -2.50 -1.56
N MET A 44 3.71 -1.19 -1.43
CA MET A 44 3.46 -0.28 -2.55
C MET A 44 4.61 -0.29 -3.57
N ILE A 45 5.87 -0.21 -3.10
CA ILE A 45 7.04 -0.24 -3.99
C ILE A 45 7.12 -1.58 -4.73
N ILE A 46 6.88 -2.69 -4.04
CA ILE A 46 6.85 -4.02 -4.66
C ILE A 46 5.76 -4.10 -5.73
N ASN A 47 4.57 -3.57 -5.45
CA ASN A 47 3.46 -3.55 -6.39
C ASN A 47 3.77 -2.71 -7.64
N ASP A 48 4.38 -1.55 -7.47
CA ASP A 48 4.76 -0.69 -8.59
C ASP A 48 5.84 -1.34 -9.45
N VAL A 49 6.83 -1.98 -8.84
CA VAL A 49 7.83 -2.79 -9.56
C VAL A 49 7.15 -3.94 -10.31
N ASN A 50 6.18 -4.62 -9.68
CA ASN A 50 5.42 -5.68 -10.32
C ASN A 50 4.66 -5.17 -11.56
N LEU A 51 3.96 -4.04 -11.43
CA LEU A 51 3.16 -3.46 -12.50
C LEU A 51 3.99 -2.84 -13.63
N GLU A 52 5.12 -2.18 -13.33
CA GLU A 52 5.93 -1.49 -14.34
C GLU A 52 6.96 -2.39 -15.01
N ILE A 53 7.55 -3.36 -14.30
CA ILE A 53 8.69 -4.15 -14.79
C ILE A 53 8.28 -5.59 -15.13
N PHE A 54 7.53 -6.22 -14.24
CA PHE A 54 7.25 -7.66 -14.32
C PHE A 54 6.02 -8.00 -15.16
N PHE A 55 4.93 -7.25 -14.98
CA PHE A 55 3.66 -7.48 -15.66
C PHE A 55 3.45 -6.50 -16.83
N GLN A 56 3.55 -5.18 -16.63
CA GLN A 56 3.28 -4.18 -17.68
C GLN A 56 2.04 -4.51 -18.54
N PRO A 57 0.82 -4.50 -17.94
CA PRO A 57 -0.40 -4.82 -18.64
C PRO A 57 -0.82 -3.68 -19.57
N ILE A 58 -1.11 -4.00 -20.83
CA ILE A 58 -1.65 -3.09 -21.83
C ILE A 58 -3.09 -3.50 -22.13
N PRO A 59 -4.09 -2.68 -21.76
CA PRO A 59 -5.47 -2.91 -22.17
C PRO A 59 -5.61 -2.63 -23.68
N LEU A 60 -6.15 -3.60 -24.42
CA LEU A 60 -6.34 -3.52 -25.87
C LEU A 60 -7.74 -3.00 -26.20
N PHE A 61 -7.99 -1.70 -26.04
CA PHE A 61 -9.27 -1.13 -26.47
C PHE A 61 -9.42 -1.22 -28.01
N PRO A 62 -10.59 -1.62 -28.58
CA PRO A 62 -11.90 -1.86 -27.94
C PRO A 62 -12.17 -3.30 -27.48
N LEU A 63 -11.21 -4.23 -27.64
CA LEU A 63 -11.38 -5.59 -27.15
C LEU A 63 -11.28 -5.63 -25.62
N ILE A 64 -12.11 -6.45 -24.97
CA ILE A 64 -11.97 -6.74 -23.53
C ILE A 64 -10.84 -7.76 -23.36
N ALA A 65 -9.63 -7.34 -23.71
CA ALA A 65 -8.42 -8.14 -23.67
C ALA A 65 -7.26 -7.29 -23.14
N GLY A 66 -6.35 -7.94 -22.42
CA GLY A 66 -5.10 -7.34 -21.96
C GLY A 66 -3.93 -8.12 -22.53
N TYR A 67 -2.90 -7.40 -22.98
CA TYR A 67 -1.62 -7.98 -23.36
C TYR A 67 -0.57 -7.66 -22.30
N CYS A 68 0.36 -8.58 -22.04
CA CYS A 68 1.41 -8.39 -21.06
C CYS A 68 2.77 -8.28 -21.75
N LEU A 69 3.52 -7.22 -21.44
CA LEU A 69 4.86 -6.98 -22.01
C LEU A 69 6.00 -7.08 -21.00
N GLY A 70 5.69 -7.31 -19.73
CA GLY A 70 6.70 -7.35 -18.68
C GLY A 70 7.60 -8.59 -18.74
N LEU A 71 8.64 -8.58 -17.91
CA LEU A 71 9.68 -9.62 -17.87
C LEU A 71 9.12 -11.02 -17.58
N LEU A 72 8.13 -11.16 -16.68
CA LEU A 72 7.56 -12.47 -16.34
C LEU A 72 6.76 -13.07 -17.51
N CYS A 73 6.04 -12.23 -18.25
CA CYS A 73 5.33 -12.70 -19.43
C CYS A 73 6.28 -13.05 -20.59
N LYS A 74 7.39 -12.32 -20.74
CA LYS A 74 8.46 -12.71 -21.68
C LYS A 74 9.13 -14.04 -21.29
N ALA A 75 9.20 -14.34 -20.00
CA ALA A 75 9.68 -15.63 -19.48
C ALA A 75 8.66 -16.78 -19.63
N GLY A 76 7.48 -16.53 -20.22
CA GLY A 76 6.47 -17.55 -20.48
C GLY A 76 5.40 -17.70 -19.39
N VAL A 77 5.38 -16.82 -18.38
CA VAL A 77 4.32 -16.84 -17.35
C VAL A 77 3.00 -16.35 -17.98
N PRO A 78 1.89 -17.09 -17.80
CA PRO A 78 0.62 -16.71 -18.39
C PRO A 78 0.05 -15.44 -17.73
N PHE A 79 -0.56 -14.58 -18.55
CA PHE A 79 -1.23 -13.33 -18.10
C PHE A 79 -2.13 -13.52 -16.88
N ARG A 80 -2.89 -14.62 -16.83
CA ARG A 80 -3.82 -14.92 -15.73
C ARG A 80 -3.12 -15.03 -14.37
N MET A 81 -1.92 -15.60 -14.35
CA MET A 81 -1.16 -15.80 -13.12
C MET A 81 -0.62 -14.47 -12.59
N GLU A 82 -0.02 -13.66 -13.46
CA GLU A 82 0.44 -12.31 -13.13
C GLU A 82 -0.70 -11.38 -12.68
N ALA A 83 -1.85 -11.47 -13.34
CA ALA A 83 -3.05 -10.73 -12.94
C ALA A 83 -3.51 -11.14 -11.54
N ASN A 84 -3.53 -12.44 -11.22
CA ASN A 84 -3.89 -12.93 -9.89
C ASN A 84 -2.90 -12.46 -8.81
N ILE A 85 -1.59 -12.49 -9.08
CA ILE A 85 -0.56 -11.98 -8.16
C ILE A 85 -0.77 -10.49 -7.90
N THR A 86 -1.00 -9.71 -8.96
CA THR A 86 -1.26 -8.27 -8.87
C THR A 86 -2.52 -7.96 -8.04
N ILE A 87 -3.61 -8.69 -8.26
CA ILE A 87 -4.86 -8.54 -7.49
C ILE A 87 -4.62 -8.87 -6.01
N LEU A 88 -3.86 -9.93 -5.73
CA LEU A 88 -3.52 -10.33 -4.36
C LEU A 88 -2.76 -9.21 -3.64
N ILE A 89 -1.70 -8.67 -4.26
CA ILE A 89 -0.90 -7.58 -3.70
C ILE A 89 -1.78 -6.33 -3.46
N ASN A 90 -2.61 -5.95 -4.43
CA ASN A 90 -3.53 -4.81 -4.28
C ASN A 90 -4.54 -5.02 -3.16
N THR A 91 -5.01 -6.25 -2.93
CA THR A 91 -5.92 -6.57 -1.83
C THR A 91 -5.24 -6.36 -0.47
N TYR A 92 -3.98 -6.79 -0.32
CA TYR A 92 -3.19 -6.52 0.89
C TYR A 92 -2.94 -5.04 1.13
N ILE A 93 -2.64 -4.29 0.08
CA ILE A 93 -2.52 -2.82 0.13
C ILE A 93 -3.84 -2.21 0.60
N GLY A 94 -4.98 -2.64 0.06
CA GLY A 94 -6.31 -2.19 0.47
C GLY A 94 -6.61 -2.45 1.95
N ILE A 95 -6.32 -3.65 2.44
CA ILE A 95 -6.48 -4.01 3.87
C ILE A 95 -5.59 -3.13 4.74
N ALA A 96 -4.34 -2.91 4.35
CA ALA A 96 -3.42 -2.06 5.09
C ALA A 96 -3.90 -0.60 5.15
N ILE A 97 -4.45 -0.04 4.07
CA ILE A 97 -5.07 1.30 4.07
C ILE A 97 -6.23 1.35 5.06
N MET A 98 -7.13 0.36 5.01
CA MET A 98 -8.28 0.29 5.91
C MET A 98 -7.85 0.23 7.38
N LEU A 99 -6.83 -0.58 7.69
CA LEU A 99 -6.24 -0.64 9.03
C LEU A 99 -5.64 0.71 9.43
N CYS A 100 -4.86 1.36 8.57
CA CYS A 100 -4.29 2.69 8.85
C CYS A 100 -5.36 3.73 9.16
N VAL A 101 -6.43 3.77 8.38
CA VAL A 101 -7.57 4.69 8.60
C VAL A 101 -8.26 4.36 9.92
N PHE A 102 -8.49 3.08 10.19
CA PHE A 102 -9.14 2.63 11.43
C PHE A 102 -8.31 2.99 12.67
N TYR A 103 -7.00 2.70 12.67
CA TYR A 103 -6.10 3.07 13.76
C TYR A 103 -6.01 4.59 13.95
N ARG A 104 -5.97 5.36 12.86
CA ARG A 104 -6.01 6.83 12.93
C ARG A 104 -7.32 7.35 13.51
N HIS A 105 -8.44 6.70 13.21
CA HIS A 105 -9.72 7.05 13.80
C HIS A 105 -9.73 6.77 15.32
N GLN A 106 -9.15 5.65 15.76
CA GLN A 106 -9.06 5.27 17.16
C GLN A 106 -8.24 6.26 18.01
N THR A 107 -7.24 6.92 17.45
CA THR A 107 -6.45 7.94 18.18
C THR A 107 -7.21 9.25 18.37
N LEU A 108 -8.19 9.57 17.50
CA LEU A 108 -9.00 10.78 17.58
C LEU A 108 -10.26 10.63 18.44
N LEU A 109 -10.71 9.38 18.69
CA LEU A 109 -11.92 9.11 19.46
C LEU A 109 -11.78 9.55 20.92
N VAL A 110 -12.80 10.27 21.40
CA VAL A 110 -12.93 10.70 22.80
C VAL A 110 -13.12 9.47 23.70
N ALA A 111 -12.55 9.49 24.90
CA ALA A 111 -12.55 8.37 25.85
C ALA A 111 -13.95 7.87 26.27
N SER A 112 -14.98 8.69 26.09
CA SER A 112 -16.38 8.37 26.39
C SER A 112 -17.12 7.64 25.26
N SER A 113 -16.52 7.47 24.08
CA SER A 113 -17.18 6.83 22.95
C SER A 113 -17.19 5.29 23.07
N PRO A 114 -18.30 4.60 22.71
CA PRO A 114 -18.42 3.15 22.81
C PRO A 114 -17.54 2.37 21.83
N VAL A 115 -16.96 3.04 20.83
CA VAL A 115 -16.18 2.43 19.74
C VAL A 115 -14.66 2.46 20.02
N LYS A 116 -14.24 3.07 21.14
CA LYS A 116 -12.82 3.19 21.50
C LYS A 116 -12.32 1.91 22.16
N PHE A 117 -11.26 1.32 21.60
CA PHE A 117 -10.57 0.21 22.25
C PHE A 117 -10.02 0.64 23.62
N ARG A 118 -10.56 0.04 24.70
CA ARG A 118 -9.97 0.16 26.04
C ARG A 118 -8.86 -0.89 26.16
N PRO A 119 -7.62 -0.51 26.51
CA PRO A 119 -6.68 -1.51 26.99
C PRO A 119 -7.28 -2.12 28.26
N VAL A 120 -7.42 -3.45 28.26
CA VAL A 120 -7.80 -4.25 29.43
C VAL A 120 -6.67 -4.23 30.44
#